data_AF-A0A4Q7NMC3-F1
#
_entry.id   AF-A0A4Q7NMC3-F1
#
_cell.length_a   1.000
_cell.length_b   1.000
_cell.length_c   1.000
_cell.angle_alpha   90.00
_cell.angle_beta   90.00
_cell.angle_gamma   90.00
#
_symmetry.space_group_name_H-M   'P 1'
#
loop_
_entity.id
_entity.type
_entity.pdbx_description
1 polymer ?
#
loop_
_entity_poly.entity_id
_entity_poly.type
_entity_poly.pdbx_seq_one_letter_code
_entity_poly.pdbx_strand_id
1 'polypeptide(L)'
;MNVPDRRLQLIRLVHVAARELQLDKDTYRAALQAATTTAARPGKSSAAEMSAVELERVLAHFKRTGFKVRSKDSGGRQGRPLDQSPTASKLRAVWLDLASLGIIRDASEAALAAWVQRETGIAAIDWLDGEQRSKCIEKAKKWRDRIIHGRRVALAGALGVAFSSRGAGLAALRKAIDAAAQKVLGRSIDVESMHEDEYQLLLRSAGRPQ
;
A
#
# COMPACT_ATOMS: atom_id res chain seq x y z
N MET A 1 13.51 19.02 -13.45
CA MET A 1 12.39 18.78 -12.51
C MET A 1 11.87 20.14 -12.07
N ASN A 2 10.67 20.55 -12.48
CA ASN A 2 10.09 21.83 -12.06
C ASN A 2 9.42 21.60 -10.70
N VAL A 3 10.11 21.93 -9.61
CA VAL A 3 9.53 21.86 -8.26
C VAL A 3 8.34 22.84 -8.25
N PRO A 4 7.10 22.40 -7.98
CA PRO A 4 5.97 23.31 -7.93
C PRO A 4 6.27 24.43 -6.93
N ASP A 5 6.06 25.69 -7.32
CA ASP A 5 6.33 26.85 -6.46
C ASP A 5 5.64 26.65 -5.10
N ARG A 6 6.46 26.43 -4.07
CA ARG A 6 6.06 26.15 -2.68
C ARG A 6 5.06 27.20 -2.17
N ARG A 7 5.21 28.45 -2.62
CA ARG A 7 4.30 29.54 -2.27
C ARG A 7 2.90 29.32 -2.84
N LEU A 8 2.79 28.90 -4.11
CA LEU A 8 1.48 28.61 -4.73
C LEU A 8 0.76 27.46 -4.05
N GLN A 9 1.49 26.44 -3.59
CA GLN A 9 0.91 25.34 -2.80
C GLN A 9 0.36 25.84 -1.47
N LEU A 10 1.10 26.70 -0.77
CA LEU A 10 0.67 27.28 0.50
C LEU A 10 -0.57 28.16 0.33
N ILE A 11 -0.64 29.00 -0.72
CA ILE A 11 -1.84 29.81 -1.03
C ILE A 11 -3.07 28.92 -1.22
N ARG A 12 -2.93 27.83 -1.99
CA ARG A 12 -4.03 26.87 -2.21
C ARG A 12 -4.51 26.28 -0.88
N LEU A 13 -3.59 25.87 -0.02
CA LEU A 13 -3.94 25.31 1.30
C LEU A 13 -4.63 26.34 2.20
N VAL A 14 -4.21 27.60 2.19
CA VAL A 14 -4.85 28.69 2.94
C VAL A 14 -6.30 28.89 2.50
N HIS A 15 -6.57 28.86 1.19
CA HIS A 15 -7.95 28.95 0.68
C HIS A 15 -8.80 27.72 1.03
N VAL A 16 -8.22 26.51 0.99
CA VAL A 16 -8.89 25.30 1.45
C VAL A 16 -9.25 25.40 2.93
N ALA A 17 -8.31 25.83 3.76
CA ALA A 17 -8.52 26.01 5.19
C ALA A 17 -9.63 27.02 5.50
N ALA A 18 -9.65 28.17 4.80
CA ALA A 18 -10.71 29.15 4.94
C ALA A 18 -12.10 28.58 4.61
N ARG A 19 -12.19 27.75 3.56
CA ARG A 19 -13.43 27.07 3.17
C ARG A 19 -13.86 26.02 4.19
N GLU A 20 -12.93 25.20 4.70
CA GLU A 20 -13.25 24.16 5.69
C GLU A 20 -13.66 24.75 7.04
N LEU A 21 -13.05 25.87 7.44
CA LEU A 21 -13.41 26.63 8.64
C LEU A 21 -14.63 27.54 8.44
N GLN A 22 -15.23 27.57 7.24
CA GLN A 22 -16.40 28.39 6.90
C GLN A 22 -16.21 29.89 7.22
N LEU A 23 -15.00 30.41 7.00
CA LEU A 23 -14.72 31.82 7.21
C LEU A 23 -15.37 32.65 6.10
N ASP A 24 -16.13 33.67 6.47
CA ASP A 24 -16.56 34.70 5.53
C ASP A 24 -15.37 35.58 5.11
N LYS A 25 -15.58 36.45 4.11
CA LYS A 25 -14.50 37.27 3.53
C LYS A 25 -13.84 38.20 4.54
N ASP A 26 -14.60 38.78 5.46
CA ASP A 26 -14.07 39.76 6.39
C ASP A 26 -13.36 39.05 7.55
N THR A 27 -13.92 37.96 8.06
CA THR A 27 -13.25 37.10 9.04
C THR A 27 -11.96 36.49 8.47
N TYR A 28 -11.97 36.07 7.21
CA TYR A 28 -10.77 35.58 6.53
C TYR A 28 -9.67 36.65 6.44
N ARG A 29 -10.01 37.87 6.01
CA ARG A 29 -9.06 39.00 5.94
C ARG A 29 -8.51 39.37 7.32
N ALA A 30 -9.35 39.38 8.34
CA ALA A 30 -8.95 39.64 9.73
C ALA A 30 -7.98 38.56 10.23
N ALA A 31 -8.27 37.29 9.97
CA ALA A 31 -7.38 36.18 10.36
C ALA A 31 -6.02 36.24 9.64
N LEU A 32 -6.00 36.62 8.36
CA LEU A 32 -4.78 36.87 7.59
C LEU A 32 -3.94 37.99 8.20
N GLN A 33 -4.57 39.12 8.54
CA GLN A 33 -3.89 40.25 9.17
C GLN A 33 -3.36 39.87 10.56
N ALA A 34 -4.17 39.21 11.39
CA ALA A 34 -3.77 38.77 12.73
C ALA A 34 -2.58 37.81 12.70
N ALA A 35 -2.56 36.86 11.76
CA ALA A 35 -1.48 35.88 11.64
C ALA A 35 -0.17 36.44 11.04
N THR A 36 -0.23 37.59 10.35
CA THR A 36 0.93 38.18 9.65
C THR A 36 1.43 39.50 10.23
N THR A 37 0.69 40.08 11.18
CA THR A 37 1.12 41.30 11.88
C THR A 37 2.35 41.02 12.74
N THR A 38 3.33 41.92 12.68
CA THR A 38 4.54 41.87 13.51
C THR A 38 4.83 43.26 14.08
N ALA A 39 5.65 43.35 15.12
CA ALA A 39 6.03 44.65 15.70
C ALA A 39 6.67 45.62 14.68
N ALA A 40 7.26 45.10 13.60
CA ALA A 40 7.94 45.88 12.58
C ALA A 40 7.08 46.19 11.33
N ARG A 41 5.97 45.48 11.09
CA ARG A 41 5.17 45.62 9.85
C ARG A 41 3.67 45.34 10.08
N PRO A 42 2.77 46.13 9.47
CA PRO A 42 1.34 45.87 9.50
C PRO A 42 0.99 44.55 8.76
N GLY A 43 -0.06 43.87 9.23
CA GLY A 43 -0.53 42.62 8.65
C GLY A 43 -1.16 42.78 7.27
N LYS A 44 -1.14 41.71 6.47
CA LYS A 44 -1.67 41.69 5.10
C LYS A 44 -3.05 41.05 5.06
N SER A 45 -3.94 41.58 4.24
CA SER A 45 -5.31 41.06 4.04
C SER A 45 -5.45 40.13 2.83
N SER A 46 -4.37 39.90 2.07
CA SER A 46 -4.36 39.06 0.88
C SER A 46 -3.27 38.00 0.94
N ALA A 47 -3.64 36.73 0.75
CA ALA A 47 -2.68 35.63 0.67
C ALA A 47 -1.75 35.72 -0.55
N ALA A 48 -2.14 36.44 -1.61
CA ALA A 48 -1.31 36.62 -2.81
C ALA A 48 -0.08 37.51 -2.54
N GLU A 49 -0.22 38.46 -1.62
CA GLU A 49 0.81 39.43 -1.21
C GLU A 49 1.76 38.85 -0.15
N MET A 50 1.47 37.64 0.36
CA MET A 50 2.24 37.00 1.42
C MET A 50 3.43 36.22 0.86
N SER A 51 4.52 36.24 1.62
CA SER A 51 5.66 35.35 1.44
C SER A 51 5.32 33.92 1.91
N ALA A 52 6.13 32.94 1.50
CA ALA A 52 5.96 31.56 1.95
C ALA A 52 5.96 31.43 3.49
N VAL A 53 6.83 32.18 4.18
CA VAL A 53 6.92 32.20 5.65
C VAL A 53 5.65 32.78 6.28
N GLU A 54 5.10 33.84 5.71
CA GLU A 54 3.84 34.45 6.17
C GLU A 54 2.66 33.47 5.97
N LEU A 55 2.59 32.76 4.84
CA LEU A 55 1.57 31.75 4.57
C LEU A 55 1.67 30.54 5.50
N GLU A 56 2.87 30.11 5.88
CA GLU A 56 3.07 29.07 6.87
C GLU A 56 2.54 29.47 8.25
N ARG A 57 2.74 30.73 8.66
CA ARG A 57 2.18 31.28 9.90
C ARG A 57 0.66 31.31 9.87
N VAL A 58 0.06 31.71 8.75
CA VAL A 58 -1.39 31.65 8.55
C VAL A 58 -1.91 30.22 8.67
N LEU A 59 -1.26 29.25 8.02
CA LEU A 59 -1.66 27.84 8.15
C LEU A 59 -1.49 27.32 9.58
N ALA A 60 -0.44 27.72 10.30
CA ALA A 60 -0.28 27.38 11.71
C ALA A 60 -1.37 27.99 12.59
N HIS A 61 -1.82 29.21 12.27
CA HIS A 61 -2.98 29.82 12.93
C HIS A 61 -4.26 29.02 12.64
N PHE A 62 -4.55 28.70 11.38
CA PHE A 62 -5.72 27.90 11.02
C PHE A 62 -5.71 26.50 11.63
N LYS A 63 -4.54 25.87 11.75
CA LYS A 63 -4.41 24.58 12.45
C LYS A 63 -4.82 24.68 13.92
N ARG A 64 -4.44 25.77 14.59
CA ARG A 64 -4.86 26.02 15.99
C ARG A 64 -6.36 26.27 16.12
N THR A 65 -6.99 26.85 15.10
CA THR A 65 -8.44 27.10 15.07
C THR A 65 -9.25 25.91 14.54
N GLY A 66 -8.62 24.75 14.28
CA GLY A 66 -9.30 23.50 13.95
C GLY A 66 -9.09 22.98 12.53
N PHE A 67 -8.29 23.65 11.68
CA PHE A 67 -7.96 23.14 10.36
C PHE A 67 -7.05 21.91 10.45
N LYS A 68 -7.46 20.80 9.84
CA LYS A 68 -6.66 19.58 9.75
C LYS A 68 -6.23 19.37 8.31
N VAL A 69 -4.92 19.41 8.05
CA VAL A 69 -4.38 19.08 6.73
C VAL A 69 -4.62 17.60 6.50
N ARG A 70 -5.64 17.27 5.71
CA ARG A 70 -5.82 15.91 5.20
C ARG A 70 -4.73 15.68 4.17
N SER A 71 -3.75 14.84 4.48
CA SER A 71 -2.96 14.21 3.44
C SER A 71 -3.94 13.44 2.56
N LYS A 72 -3.84 13.67 1.25
CA LYS A 72 -4.47 12.76 0.30
C LYS A 72 -3.64 11.48 0.38
N ASP A 73 -3.95 10.62 1.35
CA ASP A 73 -3.34 9.30 1.41
C ASP A 73 -3.61 8.65 0.06
N SER A 74 -2.52 8.38 -0.65
CA SER A 74 -2.52 7.80 -1.99
C SER A 74 -2.94 6.34 -1.90
N GLY A 75 -4.21 6.09 -1.58
CA GLY A 75 -4.73 4.74 -1.40
C GLY A 75 -6.19 4.71 -0.99
N GLY A 76 -7.08 4.63 -1.97
CA GLY A 76 -8.47 4.23 -1.76
C GLY A 76 -9.46 5.38 -1.55
N ARG A 77 -10.62 5.28 -2.20
CA ARG A 77 -11.79 6.14 -1.96
C ARG A 77 -12.23 6.00 -0.49
N GLN A 78 -11.76 6.87 0.40
CA GLN A 78 -12.15 6.98 1.83
C GLN A 78 -13.61 7.47 2.03
N GLY A 79 -14.57 6.97 1.26
CA GLY A 79 -15.98 7.39 1.37
C GLY A 79 -16.95 6.27 1.72
N ARG A 80 -16.63 5.02 1.36
CA ARG A 80 -17.53 3.88 1.53
C ARG A 80 -16.91 2.87 2.49
N PRO A 81 -17.65 2.38 3.49
CA PRO A 81 -17.25 1.20 4.24
C PRO A 81 -16.98 0.05 3.26
N LEU A 82 -15.85 -0.63 3.44
CA LEU A 82 -15.53 -1.84 2.69
C LEU A 82 -16.57 -2.92 2.98
N ASP A 83 -17.03 -3.67 1.96
CA ASP A 83 -17.88 -4.85 2.17
C ASP A 83 -17.20 -5.85 3.12
N GLN A 84 -17.76 -6.05 4.31
CA GLN A 84 -17.23 -6.96 5.34
C GLN A 84 -17.80 -8.38 5.25
N SER A 85 -18.53 -8.71 4.19
CA SER A 85 -19.06 -10.06 4.00
C SER A 85 -17.94 -11.11 4.03
N PRO A 86 -18.20 -12.33 4.53
CA PRO A 86 -17.18 -13.37 4.67
C PRO A 86 -16.41 -13.65 3.37
N THR A 87 -17.09 -13.61 2.23
CA THR A 87 -16.48 -13.85 0.92
C THR A 87 -15.60 -12.68 0.47
N ALA A 88 -15.99 -11.43 0.73
CA ALA A 88 -15.14 -10.27 0.41
C ALA A 88 -13.90 -10.23 1.31
N SER A 89 -14.07 -10.50 2.61
CA SER A 89 -12.95 -10.61 3.56
C SER A 89 -12.00 -11.75 3.20
N LYS A 90 -12.51 -12.90 2.74
CA LYS A 90 -11.69 -14.01 2.26
C LYS A 90 -10.90 -13.65 1.00
N LEU A 91 -11.50 -12.91 0.07
CA LEU A 91 -10.79 -12.44 -1.13
C LEU A 91 -9.63 -11.51 -0.75
N ARG A 92 -9.85 -10.58 0.18
CA ARG A 92 -8.79 -9.72 0.71
C ARG A 92 -7.69 -10.52 1.42
N ALA A 93 -8.06 -11.50 2.23
CA ALA A 93 -7.08 -12.36 2.90
C ALA A 93 -6.16 -13.06 1.88
N VAL A 94 -6.73 -13.68 0.83
CA VAL A 94 -5.91 -14.31 -0.22
C VAL A 94 -5.06 -13.29 -0.98
N TRP A 95 -5.55 -12.07 -1.18
CA TRP A 95 -4.75 -11.00 -1.79
C TRP A 95 -3.56 -10.60 -0.91
N LEU A 96 -3.77 -10.47 0.40
CA LEU A 96 -2.69 -10.19 1.36
C LEU A 96 -1.70 -11.35 1.45
N ASP A 97 -2.16 -12.61 1.36
CA ASP A 97 -1.29 -13.78 1.28
C ASP A 97 -0.38 -13.74 0.04
N LEU A 98 -0.88 -13.28 -1.11
CA LEU A 98 -0.04 -13.09 -2.29
C LEU A 98 1.03 -12.01 -2.06
N ALA A 99 0.67 -10.93 -1.34
CA ALA A 99 1.61 -9.85 -1.03
C ALA A 99 2.67 -10.29 -0.01
N SER A 100 2.28 -11.04 1.03
CA SER A 100 3.21 -11.55 2.04
C SER A 100 4.22 -12.55 1.47
N LEU A 101 3.90 -13.19 0.35
CA LEU A 101 4.83 -14.04 -0.40
C LEU A 101 5.69 -13.26 -1.41
N GLY A 102 5.49 -11.95 -1.56
CA GLY A 102 6.18 -11.12 -2.55
C GLY A 102 5.73 -11.37 -4.00
N ILE A 103 4.59 -12.05 -4.21
CA ILE A 103 4.05 -12.33 -5.55
C ILE A 103 3.49 -11.06 -6.19
N ILE A 104 2.89 -10.20 -5.36
CA ILE A 104 2.40 -8.88 -5.75
C ILE A 104 3.13 -7.79 -4.97
N ARG A 105 3.31 -6.63 -5.61
CA ARG A 105 4.04 -5.49 -5.03
C ARG A 105 3.14 -4.52 -4.26
N ASP A 106 1.86 -4.43 -4.65
CA ASP A 106 0.89 -3.52 -4.08
C ASP A 106 -0.29 -4.32 -3.51
N ALA A 107 -0.40 -4.31 -2.18
CA ALA A 107 -1.42 -5.01 -1.43
C ALA A 107 -2.70 -4.17 -1.21
N SER A 108 -2.76 -2.96 -1.75
CA SER A 108 -3.86 -2.03 -1.51
C SER A 108 -5.20 -2.54 -2.07
N GLU A 109 -6.29 -2.08 -1.46
CA GLU A 109 -7.65 -2.36 -1.95
C GLU A 109 -7.84 -1.86 -3.38
N ALA A 110 -7.16 -0.78 -3.77
CA ALA A 110 -7.20 -0.25 -5.12
C ALA A 110 -6.58 -1.22 -6.14
N ALA A 111 -5.42 -1.81 -5.80
CA ALA A 111 -4.78 -2.83 -6.63
C ALA A 111 -5.64 -4.09 -6.73
N LEU A 112 -6.27 -4.51 -5.62
CA LEU A 112 -7.22 -5.63 -5.63
C LEU A 112 -8.42 -5.33 -6.53
N ALA A 113 -9.04 -4.15 -6.42
CA ALA A 113 -10.17 -3.76 -7.26
C ALA A 113 -9.80 -3.71 -8.74
N ALA A 114 -8.62 -3.19 -9.08
CA ALA A 114 -8.12 -3.18 -10.47
C ALA A 114 -7.89 -4.60 -11.00
N TRP A 115 -7.35 -5.50 -10.18
CA TRP A 115 -7.20 -6.91 -10.54
C TRP A 115 -8.55 -7.58 -10.75
N VAL A 116 -9.51 -7.40 -9.84
CA VAL A 116 -10.88 -7.95 -9.95
C VAL A 116 -11.59 -7.43 -11.20
N GLN A 117 -11.45 -6.14 -11.52
CA GLN A 117 -12.01 -5.54 -12.72
C GLN A 117 -11.44 -6.18 -13.98
N ARG A 118 -10.13 -6.47 -14.01
CA ARG A 118 -9.53 -7.19 -15.14
C ARG A 118 -10.06 -8.61 -15.28
N GLU A 119 -10.33 -9.30 -14.17
CA GLU A 119 -10.78 -10.70 -14.18
C GLU A 119 -12.27 -10.89 -14.46
N THR A 120 -13.10 -9.88 -14.15
CA THR A 120 -14.57 -9.98 -14.21
C THR A 120 -15.26 -8.89 -15.01
N GLY A 121 -14.57 -7.79 -15.34
CA GLY A 121 -15.13 -6.58 -15.94
C GLY A 121 -15.80 -5.63 -14.94
N ILE A 122 -15.92 -6.00 -13.67
CA ILE A 122 -16.66 -5.24 -12.64
C ILE A 122 -15.70 -4.36 -11.83
N ALA A 123 -15.99 -3.05 -11.79
CA ALA A 123 -15.07 -2.04 -11.26
C ALA A 123 -14.94 -2.00 -9.72
N ALA A 124 -15.87 -2.61 -8.99
CA ALA A 124 -15.91 -2.55 -7.54
C ALA A 124 -16.21 -3.93 -6.94
N ILE A 125 -15.45 -4.31 -5.92
CA ILE A 125 -15.58 -5.61 -5.25
C ILE A 125 -16.99 -5.78 -4.66
N ASP A 126 -17.55 -4.69 -4.12
CA ASP A 126 -18.90 -4.65 -3.56
C ASP A 126 -20.01 -4.97 -4.58
N TRP A 127 -19.72 -4.88 -5.88
CA TRP A 127 -20.69 -5.14 -6.95
C TRP A 127 -20.66 -6.58 -7.44
N LEU A 128 -19.68 -7.38 -7.00
CA LEU A 128 -19.66 -8.79 -7.34
C LEU A 128 -20.71 -9.55 -6.53
N ASP A 129 -21.39 -10.48 -7.19
CA ASP A 129 -22.17 -11.50 -6.50
C ASP A 129 -21.24 -12.53 -5.79
N GLY A 130 -21.85 -13.45 -5.03
CA GLY A 130 -21.12 -14.45 -4.28
C GLY A 130 -20.36 -15.46 -5.16
N GLU A 131 -20.89 -15.79 -6.34
CA GLU A 131 -20.28 -16.74 -7.26
C GLU A 131 -19.05 -16.13 -7.96
N GLN A 132 -19.18 -14.89 -8.43
CA GLN A 132 -18.10 -14.11 -9.03
C GLN A 132 -16.96 -13.90 -8.03
N ARG A 133 -17.27 -13.57 -6.76
CA ARG A 133 -16.26 -13.49 -5.69
C ARG A 133 -15.57 -14.83 -5.46
N SER A 134 -16.32 -15.92 -5.40
CA SER A 134 -15.77 -17.27 -5.23
C SER A 134 -14.83 -17.65 -6.37
N LYS A 135 -15.21 -17.34 -7.62
CA LYS A 135 -14.36 -17.51 -8.80
C LYS A 135 -13.06 -16.70 -8.69
N CYS A 136 -13.12 -15.46 -8.23
CA CYS A 136 -11.93 -14.63 -7.99
C CYS A 136 -11.02 -15.24 -6.91
N ILE A 137 -11.58 -15.70 -5.80
CA ILE A 137 -10.81 -16.37 -4.73
C ILE A 137 -10.07 -17.59 -5.28
N GLU A 138 -10.75 -18.46 -6.02
CA GLU A 138 -10.12 -19.66 -6.57
C GLU A 138 -9.08 -19.34 -7.65
N LYS A 139 -9.28 -18.29 -8.46
CA LYS A 139 -8.24 -17.80 -9.37
C LYS A 139 -7.00 -17.31 -8.62
N ALA A 140 -7.17 -16.53 -7.55
CA ALA A 140 -6.06 -16.02 -6.74
C ALA A 140 -5.30 -17.16 -6.03
N LYS A 141 -6.02 -18.15 -5.49
CA LYS A 141 -5.42 -19.36 -4.90
C LYS A 141 -4.64 -20.16 -5.92
N LYS A 142 -5.20 -20.43 -7.11
CA LYS A 142 -4.50 -21.13 -8.20
C LYS A 142 -3.23 -20.39 -8.65
N TRP A 143 -3.27 -19.06 -8.66
CA TRP A 143 -2.08 -18.26 -8.96
C TRP A 143 -0.99 -18.48 -7.90
N ARG A 144 -1.34 -18.38 -6.61
CA ARG A 144 -0.42 -18.67 -5.50
C ARG A 144 0.18 -20.07 -5.63
N ASP A 145 -0.67 -21.08 -5.80
CA ASP A 145 -0.25 -22.49 -5.83
C ASP A 145 0.67 -22.78 -7.03
N ARG A 146 0.44 -22.13 -8.18
CA ARG A 146 1.34 -22.20 -9.34
C ARG A 146 2.73 -21.65 -9.03
N ILE A 147 2.80 -20.51 -8.34
CA ILE A 147 4.09 -19.93 -7.95
C ILE A 147 4.81 -20.84 -6.94
N ILE A 148 4.12 -21.28 -5.89
CA ILE A 148 4.68 -22.21 -4.89
C ILE A 148 5.19 -23.49 -5.56
N HIS A 149 4.42 -24.05 -6.50
CA HIS A 149 4.86 -25.22 -7.27
C HIS A 149 6.15 -24.94 -8.04
N GLY A 150 6.22 -23.81 -8.76
CA GLY A 150 7.44 -23.39 -9.45
C GLY A 150 8.64 -23.22 -8.53
N ARG A 151 8.44 -22.58 -7.36
CA ARG A 151 9.48 -22.42 -6.33
C ARG A 151 10.01 -23.77 -5.83
N ARG A 152 9.12 -24.72 -5.58
CA ARG A 152 9.50 -26.09 -5.16
C ARG A 152 10.30 -26.82 -6.22
N VAL A 153 9.88 -26.76 -7.47
CA VAL A 153 10.61 -27.38 -8.59
C VAL A 153 12.02 -26.79 -8.71
N ALA A 154 12.14 -25.46 -8.66
CA ALA A 154 13.42 -24.77 -8.74
C ALA A 154 14.35 -25.12 -7.56
N LEU A 155 13.83 -25.11 -6.33
CA LEU A 155 14.61 -25.49 -5.15
C LEU A 155 15.00 -26.96 -5.15
N ALA A 156 14.13 -27.86 -5.63
CA ALA A 156 14.47 -29.28 -5.78
C ALA A 156 15.67 -29.46 -6.70
N GLY A 157 15.67 -28.78 -7.87
CA GLY A 157 16.81 -28.77 -8.78
C GLY A 157 18.08 -28.19 -8.16
N ALA A 158 17.97 -27.04 -7.48
CA ALA A 158 19.11 -26.37 -6.87
C ALA A 158 19.72 -27.15 -5.69
N LEU A 159 18.91 -27.89 -4.93
CA LEU A 159 19.34 -28.69 -3.79
C LEU A 159 19.73 -30.13 -4.18
N GLY A 160 19.62 -30.50 -5.46
CA GLY A 160 19.92 -31.86 -5.94
C GLY A 160 18.95 -32.92 -5.41
N VAL A 161 17.70 -32.55 -5.09
CA VAL A 161 16.67 -33.45 -4.59
C VAL A 161 15.69 -33.78 -5.72
N ALA A 162 15.36 -35.06 -5.89
CA ALA A 162 14.34 -35.46 -6.86
C ALA A 162 12.98 -34.83 -6.52
N PHE A 163 12.40 -34.09 -7.47
CA PHE A 163 11.10 -33.47 -7.28
C PHE A 163 9.97 -34.50 -7.36
N SER A 164 9.16 -34.57 -6.32
CA SER A 164 7.87 -35.26 -6.33
C SER A 164 6.80 -34.39 -5.67
N SER A 165 5.63 -34.33 -6.29
CA SER A 165 4.49 -33.55 -5.78
C SER A 165 3.75 -34.23 -4.63
N ARG A 166 4.04 -35.50 -4.31
CA ARG A 166 3.31 -36.30 -3.32
C ARG A 166 4.22 -37.25 -2.53
N GLY A 167 3.73 -37.65 -1.35
CA GLY A 167 4.31 -38.71 -0.53
C GLY A 167 5.72 -38.41 -0.03
N ALA A 168 6.54 -39.47 0.10
CA ALA A 168 7.87 -39.39 0.67
C ALA A 168 8.80 -38.40 -0.04
N GLY A 169 8.67 -38.22 -1.36
CA GLY A 169 9.49 -37.26 -2.11
C GLY A 169 9.19 -35.80 -1.76
N LEU A 170 7.92 -35.45 -1.49
CA LEU A 170 7.56 -34.12 -1.00
C LEU A 170 8.12 -33.87 0.41
N ALA A 171 8.07 -34.89 1.28
CA ALA A 171 8.63 -34.82 2.63
C ALA A 171 10.16 -34.65 2.61
N ALA A 172 10.85 -35.36 1.71
CA ALA A 172 12.29 -35.22 1.51
C ALA A 172 12.67 -33.81 1.03
N LEU A 173 11.94 -33.26 0.05
CA LEU A 173 12.14 -31.89 -0.42
C LEU A 173 11.92 -30.88 0.70
N ARG A 174 10.83 -31.00 1.47
CA ARG A 174 10.55 -30.11 2.59
C ARG A 174 11.68 -30.14 3.63
N LYS A 175 12.16 -31.33 4.00
CA LYS A 175 13.30 -31.48 4.91
C LYS A 175 14.58 -30.83 4.36
N ALA A 176 14.85 -30.96 3.07
CA ALA A 176 16.01 -30.34 2.44
C ALA A 176 15.91 -28.81 2.43
N ILE A 177 14.73 -28.27 2.13
CA ILE A 177 14.46 -26.82 2.18
C ILE A 177 14.58 -26.30 3.61
N ASP A 178 14.01 -26.99 4.59
CA ASP A 178 14.10 -26.59 6.01
C ASP A 178 15.56 -26.56 6.47
N ALA A 179 16.38 -27.55 6.08
CA ALA A 179 17.81 -27.58 6.40
C ALA A 179 18.58 -26.44 5.72
N ALA A 180 18.28 -26.15 4.45
CA ALA A 180 18.87 -25.03 3.72
C ALA A 180 18.47 -23.67 4.34
N ALA A 181 17.19 -23.51 4.69
CA ALA A 181 16.67 -22.33 5.36
C ALA A 181 17.33 -22.12 6.73
N GLN A 182 17.47 -23.18 7.54
CA GLN A 182 18.13 -23.08 8.84
C GLN A 182 19.59 -22.62 8.69
N LYS A 183 20.29 -23.08 7.64
CA LYS A 183 21.68 -22.70 7.36
C LYS A 183 21.82 -21.26 6.84
N VAL A 184 20.92 -20.83 5.96
CA VAL A 184 21.04 -19.56 5.21
C VAL A 184 20.31 -18.41 5.89
N LEU A 185 19.11 -18.67 6.41
CA LEU A 185 18.24 -17.69 7.06
C LEU A 185 18.30 -17.75 8.60
N GLY A 186 18.94 -18.78 9.17
CA GLY A 186 19.02 -18.98 10.62
C GLY A 186 17.71 -19.48 11.26
N ARG A 187 16.68 -19.76 10.46
CA ARG A 187 15.37 -20.24 10.91
C ARG A 187 14.76 -21.23 9.93
N SER A 188 13.89 -22.12 10.44
CA SER A 188 13.06 -22.98 9.61
C SER A 188 11.92 -22.17 8.97
N ILE A 189 11.63 -22.45 7.71
CA ILE A 189 10.53 -21.85 6.96
C ILE A 189 10.11 -22.76 5.80
N ASP A 190 8.82 -22.95 5.64
CA ASP A 190 8.24 -23.64 4.50
C ASP A 190 8.14 -22.72 3.27
N VAL A 191 8.09 -23.32 2.08
CA VAL A 191 7.99 -22.59 0.81
C VAL A 191 6.68 -21.79 0.72
N GLU A 192 5.61 -22.29 1.34
CA GLU A 192 4.30 -21.65 1.35
C GLU A 192 4.24 -20.37 2.17
N SER A 193 5.20 -20.16 3.06
CA SER A 193 5.32 -18.97 3.92
C SER A 193 6.54 -18.11 3.59
N MET A 194 7.33 -18.52 2.58
CA MET A 194 8.60 -17.89 2.23
C MET A 194 8.39 -16.64 1.37
N HIS A 195 8.94 -15.50 1.83
CA HIS A 195 8.93 -14.28 1.02
C HIS A 195 9.84 -14.43 -0.21
N GLU A 196 9.57 -13.69 -1.29
CA GLU A 196 10.34 -13.76 -2.54
C GLU A 196 11.85 -13.54 -2.32
N ASP A 197 12.23 -12.58 -1.47
CA ASP A 197 13.65 -12.29 -1.20
C ASP A 197 14.37 -13.47 -0.53
N GLU A 198 13.69 -14.15 0.39
CA GLU A 198 14.22 -15.33 1.09
C GLU A 198 14.36 -16.51 0.12
N TYR A 199 13.35 -16.70 -0.73
CA TYR A 199 13.37 -17.70 -1.81
C TYR A 199 14.56 -17.48 -2.75
N GLN A 200 14.77 -16.25 -3.22
CA GLN A 200 15.89 -15.90 -4.10
C GLN A 200 17.25 -16.09 -3.41
N LEU A 201 17.35 -15.75 -2.12
CA LEU A 201 18.56 -15.97 -1.34
C LEU A 201 18.89 -17.46 -1.21
N LEU A 202 17.89 -18.30 -0.88
CA LEU A 202 18.08 -19.76 -0.83
C LEU A 202 18.58 -20.31 -2.17
N LEU A 203 17.94 -19.92 -3.27
CA LEU A 203 18.31 -20.38 -4.62
C LEU A 203 19.77 -20.06 -4.97
N ARG A 204 20.21 -18.84 -4.67
CA ARG A 204 21.61 -18.42 -4.91
C ARG A 204 22.61 -19.17 -4.04
N SER A 205 22.22 -19.49 -2.80
CA SER A 205 23.09 -20.24 -1.88
C SER A 205 23.21 -21.71 -2.25
N ALA A 206 22.14 -22.32 -2.77
CA ALA A 206 22.11 -23.72 -3.21
C ALA A 206 22.83 -23.93 -4.55
N GLY A 207 22.80 -22.93 -5.44
CA GLY A 207 23.45 -23.00 -6.76
C GLY A 207 24.97 -22.78 -6.79
N ARG A 208 25.64 -22.57 -5.64
CA ARG A 208 27.11 -22.56 -5.61
C ARG A 208 27.63 -23.99 -5.44
N PRO A 209 28.32 -24.59 -6.43
CA PRO A 209 29.16 -25.74 -6.13
C PRO A 209 30.20 -25.30 -5.11
N GLN A 210 30.35 -26.08 -4.02
CA GLN A 210 31.51 -25.94 -3.13
C GLN A 210 32.75 -26.50 -3.80
#